data_AF-A0A380DWV9-F1
#
_entry.id   AF-A0A380DWV9-F1
#
_cell.length_a   1.000
_cell.length_b   1.000
_cell.length_c   1.000
_cell.angle_alpha   90.00
_cell.angle_beta   90.00
_cell.angle_gamma   90.00
#
_symmetry.space_group_name_H-M   'P 1'
#
loop_
_entity.id
_entity.type
_entity.pdbx_description
1 polymer ?
#
loop_
_entity_poly.entity_id
_entity_poly.type
_entity_poly.pdbx_seq_one_letter_code
_entity_poly.pdbx_strand_id
1 'polypeptide(L)'
;MAMNFKVFDNSQLVAEYAADIIRKQFNNNPTTIAGFHLDTDQAPVLDELKKNIEKHAVDFSQINILDYDDKKSYFEALGVPAGQVYPIAYEKDAIELIADKIKTKEIKGN
;
A
#
# COMPACT_ATOMS: atom_id res chain seq x y z
N MET A 1 0.80 -3.10 22.36
CA MET A 1 0.89 -4.14 21.31
C MET A 1 2.33 -4.62 21.26
N ALA A 2 2.55 -5.93 21.17
CA ALA A 2 3.88 -6.50 20.96
C ALA A 2 4.24 -6.49 19.48
N MET A 3 5.53 -6.44 19.17
CA MET A 3 6.02 -6.52 17.79
C MET A 3 5.78 -7.93 17.24
N ASN A 4 5.21 -8.03 16.04
CA ASN A 4 5.03 -9.29 15.33
C ASN A 4 6.18 -9.50 14.35
N PHE A 5 7.14 -10.34 14.72
CA PHE A 5 8.24 -10.73 13.84
C PHE A 5 7.89 -12.03 13.10
N LYS A 6 8.18 -12.08 11.80
CA LYS A 6 7.93 -13.25 10.94
C LYS A 6 9.24 -13.61 10.23
N VAL A 7 9.61 -14.88 10.28
CA VAL A 7 10.80 -15.42 9.60
C VAL A 7 10.33 -16.42 8.57
N PHE A 8 10.94 -16.35 7.38
CA PHE A 8 10.62 -17.21 6.25
C PHE A 8 11.91 -17.81 5.68
N ASP A 9 11.77 -18.93 4.97
CA ASP A 9 12.92 -19.68 4.46
C ASP A 9 13.66 -18.96 3.32
N ASN A 10 12.98 -18.07 2.60
CA ASN A 10 13.54 -17.31 1.49
C ASN A 10 12.75 -16.01 1.22
N SER A 11 13.32 -15.14 0.40
CA SER A 11 12.72 -13.85 0.02
C SER A 11 11.43 -13.96 -0.79
N GLN A 12 11.24 -15.04 -1.55
CA GLN A 12 10.01 -15.28 -2.30
C GLN A 12 8.81 -15.46 -1.34
N LEU A 13 8.98 -16.26 -0.28
CA LEU A 13 7.94 -16.42 0.75
C LEU A 13 7.65 -15.12 1.51
N VAL A 14 8.66 -14.28 1.72
CA VAL A 14 8.48 -12.93 2.27
C VAL A 14 7.62 -12.08 1.33
N ALA A 15 7.90 -12.11 0.03
CA ALA A 15 7.15 -11.36 -0.98
C ALA A 15 5.69 -11.79 -1.05
N GLU A 16 5.44 -13.10 -1.12
CA GLU A 16 4.09 -13.68 -1.16
C GLU A 16 3.28 -13.32 0.09
N TYR A 17 3.90 -13.43 1.27
CA TYR A 17 3.26 -13.09 2.54
C TYR A 17 2.95 -11.59 2.66
N ALA A 18 3.91 -10.73 2.33
CA ALA A 18 3.72 -9.28 2.37
C ALA A 18 2.62 -8.84 1.39
N ALA A 19 2.64 -9.35 0.16
CA ALA A 19 1.63 -9.10 -0.85
C ALA A 19 0.21 -9.50 -0.39
N ASP A 20 0.07 -10.68 0.22
CA ASP A 20 -1.22 -11.15 0.76
C ASP A 20 -1.72 -10.26 1.91
N ILE A 21 -0.84 -9.81 2.81
CA ILE A 21 -1.21 -8.86 3.87
C ILE A 21 -1.68 -7.53 3.28
N ILE A 22 -0.94 -6.97 2.32
CA ILE A 22 -1.28 -5.69 1.69
C ILE A 22 -2.67 -5.81 1.02
N ARG A 23 -2.89 -6.86 0.23
CA ARG A 23 -4.18 -7.12 -0.41
C ARG A 23 -5.29 -7.32 0.61
N LYS A 24 -5.03 -8.00 1.74
CA LYS A 24 -6.00 -8.16 2.83
C LYS A 24 -6.35 -6.84 3.48
N GLN A 25 -5.37 -5.97 3.70
CA GLN A 25 -5.59 -4.65 4.25
C GLN A 25 -6.50 -3.81 3.35
N PHE A 26 -6.24 -3.81 2.04
CA PHE A 26 -7.08 -3.05 1.09
C PHE A 26 -8.51 -3.57 1.02
N ASN A 27 -8.71 -4.89 1.01
CA ASN A 27 -10.05 -5.47 0.99
C ASN A 27 -10.82 -5.26 2.31
N ASN A 28 -10.15 -5.35 3.45
CA ASN A 28 -10.82 -5.26 4.75
C ASN A 28 -11.01 -3.82 5.22
N ASN A 29 -10.21 -2.88 4.71
CA ASN A 29 -10.27 -1.48 5.05
C ASN A 29 -10.19 -0.60 3.78
N PRO A 30 -11.35 -0.31 3.15
CA PRO A 30 -11.40 0.39 1.86
C PRO A 30 -10.94 1.85 1.93
N THR A 31 -10.81 2.44 3.13
CA THR A 31 -10.31 3.81 3.33
C THR A 31 -8.84 3.87 3.75
N THR A 32 -8.09 2.78 3.52
CA THR A 32 -6.67 2.70 3.89
C THR A 32 -5.86 3.82 3.25
N ILE A 33 -4.98 4.42 4.06
CA ILE A 33 -3.86 5.23 3.61
C ILE A 33 -2.60 4.38 3.83
N ALA A 34 -1.89 4.02 2.76
CA ALA A 34 -0.74 3.12 2.82
C ALA A 34 0.51 3.78 2.24
N GLY A 35 1.60 3.77 3.01
CA GLY A 35 2.92 4.18 2.55
C GLY A 35 3.72 3.00 2.02
N PHE A 36 4.31 3.17 0.84
CA PHE A 36 5.13 2.17 0.18
C PHE A 36 6.56 2.68 0.01
N HIS A 37 7.47 1.93 0.61
CA HIS A 37 8.91 2.01 0.41
C HIS A 37 9.43 0.56 0.37
N LEU A 38 9.51 -0.01 -0.82
CA LEU A 38 9.84 -1.40 -1.08
C LEU A 38 11.06 -1.44 -2.00
N ASP A 39 12.20 -1.82 -1.43
CA ASP A 39 13.39 -2.15 -2.20
C ASP A 39 13.13 -3.42 -3.01
N THR A 40 13.19 -3.29 -4.34
CA THR A 40 12.94 -4.39 -5.27
C THR A 40 14.04 -5.44 -5.28
N ASP A 41 15.24 -5.11 -4.79
CA ASP A 41 16.39 -6.01 -4.85
C ASP A 41 16.33 -7.14 -3.82
N GLN A 42 15.53 -6.96 -2.76
CA GLN A 42 15.45 -7.91 -1.64
C GLN A 42 14.27 -8.87 -1.74
N ALA A 43 13.11 -8.43 -2.25
CA ALA A 43 11.92 -9.26 -2.42
C ALA A 43 10.96 -8.67 -3.47
N PRO A 44 10.42 -9.49 -4.40
CA PRO A 44 9.53 -9.01 -5.47
C PRO A 44 8.08 -8.80 -4.98
N VAL A 45 7.89 -8.04 -3.90
CA VAL A 45 6.58 -7.83 -3.23
C VAL A 45 5.53 -7.28 -4.20
N LEU A 46 5.92 -6.32 -5.06
CA LEU A 46 4.99 -5.69 -6.02
C LEU A 46 4.54 -6.67 -7.11
N ASP A 47 5.40 -7.58 -7.56
CA ASP A 47 5.01 -8.58 -8.56
C ASP A 47 4.01 -9.57 -7.98
N GLU A 48 4.25 -10.04 -6.74
CA GLU A 48 3.32 -10.92 -6.03
C GLU A 48 2.02 -10.22 -5.67
N LEU A 49 2.06 -8.92 -5.34
CA LEU A 49 0.87 -8.12 -5.09
C LEU A 49 -0.01 -8.05 -6.35
N LYS A 50 0.59 -7.80 -7.51
CA LYS A 50 -0.12 -7.79 -8.79
C LYS A 50 -0.79 -9.13 -9.07
N LYS A 51 -0.06 -10.24 -8.96
CA LYS A 51 -0.61 -11.60 -9.14
C LYS A 51 -1.77 -11.88 -8.17
N ASN A 52 -1.67 -11.43 -6.92
CA ASN A 52 -2.71 -11.61 -5.92
C ASN A 52 -3.97 -10.81 -6.24
N ILE A 53 -3.84 -9.56 -6.70
CA ILE A 53 -4.98 -8.72 -7.09
C ILE A 53 -5.66 -9.27 -8.34
N GLU A 54 -4.91 -9.78 -9.32
CA GLU A 54 -5.46 -10.42 -10.52
C GLU A 54 -6.35 -11.64 -10.17
N LYS A 55 -6.01 -12.38 -9.11
CA LYS A 55 -6.80 -13.51 -8.60
C LYS A 55 -7.91 -13.09 -7.64
N HIS A 56 -7.69 -12.01 -6.90
CA HIS A 56 -8.55 -11.53 -5.82
C HIS A 56 -8.69 -10.02 -5.93
N ALA A 57 -9.63 -9.58 -6.78
CA ALA A 57 -9.85 -8.17 -7.07
C ALA A 57 -10.04 -7.34 -5.79
N VAL A 58 -9.50 -6.13 -5.83
CA VAL A 58 -9.57 -5.12 -4.77
C VAL A 58 -10.29 -3.90 -5.32
N ASP A 59 -11.19 -3.31 -4.54
CA ASP A 59 -11.74 -2.00 -4.86
C ASP A 59 -10.80 -0.90 -4.36
N PHE A 60 -10.18 -0.19 -5.30
CA PHE A 60 -9.26 0.90 -5.01
C PHE A 60 -9.93 2.27 -4.92
N SER A 61 -11.27 2.37 -5.00
CA SER A 61 -12.00 3.64 -5.07
C SER A 61 -11.75 4.61 -3.91
N GLN A 62 -11.26 4.13 -2.76
CA GLN A 62 -10.97 4.94 -1.57
C GLN A 62 -9.60 4.64 -0.93
N ILE A 63 -8.75 3.87 -1.62
CA ILE A 63 -7.40 3.55 -1.16
C ILE A 63 -6.45 4.67 -1.57
N ASN A 64 -5.73 5.24 -0.62
CA ASN A 64 -4.74 6.30 -0.87
C ASN A 64 -3.32 5.75 -0.68
N ILE A 65 -2.45 6.02 -1.64
CA ILE A 65 -1.08 5.52 -1.69
C ILE A 65 -0.10 6.68 -1.49
N LEU A 66 0.77 6.57 -0.49
CA LEU A 66 1.95 7.42 -0.35
C LEU A 66 3.13 6.66 -0.96
N ASP A 67 3.64 7.17 -2.08
CA ASP A 67 4.66 6.50 -2.89
C ASP A 67 6.02 7.15 -2.66
N TYR A 68 6.90 6.44 -1.93
CA TYR A 68 8.26 6.89 -1.63
C TYR A 68 9.29 6.43 -2.69
N ASP A 69 8.89 5.56 -3.62
CA ASP A 69 9.81 4.91 -4.57
C ASP A 69 9.61 5.36 -6.02
N ASP A 70 8.75 6.36 -6.24
CA ASP A 70 8.37 6.87 -7.57
C ASP A 70 7.82 5.75 -8.49
N LYS A 71 6.98 4.88 -7.93
CA LYS A 71 6.30 3.76 -8.60
C LYS A 71 4.85 4.08 -8.99
N LYS A 72 4.50 5.35 -9.15
CA LYS A 72 3.13 5.80 -9.45
C LYS A 72 2.46 5.03 -10.60
N SER A 73 3.19 4.83 -11.70
CA SER A 73 2.68 4.11 -12.88
C SER A 73 2.30 2.66 -12.59
N TYR A 74 2.98 2.01 -11.65
CA TYR A 74 2.64 0.67 -11.20
C TYR A 74 1.30 0.66 -10.47
N PHE A 75 1.08 1.59 -9.53
CA PHE A 75 -0.18 1.66 -8.78
C PHE A 75 -1.37 2.03 -9.66
N GLU A 76 -1.17 2.92 -10.63
CA GLU A 76 -2.19 3.23 -11.65
C GLU A 76 -2.54 2.00 -12.49
N ALA A 77 -1.53 1.22 -12.90
CA ALA A 77 -1.73 -0.03 -13.64
C ALA A 77 -2.43 -1.13 -12.83
N LEU A 78 -2.30 -1.10 -11.49
CA LEU A 78 -3.08 -1.97 -10.60
C LEU A 78 -4.57 -1.56 -10.50
N GLY A 79 -4.91 -0.35 -10.92
CA GLY A 79 -6.27 0.19 -10.85
C GLY A 79 -6.48 1.22 -9.74
N VAL A 80 -5.41 1.70 -9.08
CA VAL A 80 -5.52 2.84 -8.15
C VAL A 80 -5.77 4.11 -8.96
N PRO A 81 -6.81 4.91 -8.65
CA PRO A 81 -7.03 6.18 -9.33
C PRO A 81 -5.81 7.11 -9.20
N ALA A 82 -5.40 7.75 -10.29
CA ALA A 82 -4.22 8.64 -10.33
C ALA A 82 -4.25 9.77 -9.29
N GLY A 83 -5.45 10.25 -8.93
CA GLY A 83 -5.65 11.27 -7.89
C GLY A 83 -5.47 10.76 -6.46
N GLN A 84 -5.27 9.47 -6.26
CA GLN A 84 -5.08 8.80 -4.96
C GLN A 84 -3.65 8.28 -4.78
N VAL A 85 -2.75 8.54 -5.74
CA VAL A 85 -1.32 8.21 -5.64
C VAL A 85 -0.52 9.49 -5.43
N TYR A 86 0.10 9.61 -4.27
CA TYR A 86 0.82 10.80 -3.82
C TYR A 86 2.31 10.49 -3.70
N PRO A 87 3.13 10.94 -4.67
CA PRO A 87 4.58 10.89 -4.53
C PRO A 87 5.01 11.70 -3.31
N ILE A 88 5.89 11.14 -2.49
CA ILE A 88 6.40 11.77 -1.27
C ILE A 88 7.91 11.47 -1.14
N ALA A 89 8.68 12.49 -0.80
CA ALA A 89 10.10 12.31 -0.52
C ALA A 89 10.30 11.81 0.92
N TYR A 90 11.37 11.06 1.17
CA TYR A 90 11.63 10.45 2.48
C TYR A 90 11.74 11.47 3.62
N GLU A 91 12.16 12.70 3.30
CA GLU A 91 12.37 13.78 4.27
C GLU A 91 11.09 14.55 4.61
N LYS A 92 9.97 14.28 3.93
CA LYS A 92 8.70 14.98 4.12
C LYS A 92 7.85 14.30 5.19
N ASP A 93 7.16 15.09 5.99
CA ASP A 93 6.19 14.57 6.96
C ASP A 93 4.93 14.06 6.23
N ALA A 94 4.69 12.75 6.32
CA ALA A 94 3.50 12.10 5.80
C ALA A 94 2.21 12.66 6.42
N ILE A 95 2.24 13.06 7.69
CA ILE A 95 1.07 13.55 8.43
C ILE A 95 0.59 14.87 7.83
N GLU A 96 1.51 15.79 7.51
CA GLU A 96 1.18 17.05 6.86
C GLU A 96 0.55 16.82 5.49
N LEU A 97 1.11 15.90 4.69
CA LEU A 97 0.56 15.58 3.37
C LEU A 97 -0.83 14.96 3.46
N ILE A 98 -1.04 14.04 4.41
CA ILE A 98 -2.35 13.41 4.64
C ILE A 98 -3.38 14.49 5.00
N ALA A 99 -3.04 15.39 5.93
CA ALA A 99 -3.94 16.46 6.37
C ALA A 99 -4.29 17.44 5.23
N ASP A 100 -3.32 17.77 4.37
CA ASP A 100 -3.51 18.69 3.24
C ASP A 100 -4.32 18.06 2.09
N LYS A 101 -3.97 16.83 1.71
CA LYS A 101 -4.42 16.23 0.44
C LYS A 101 -5.49 15.16 0.58
N ILE A 102 -5.51 14.44 1.69
CA ILE A 102 -6.41 13.31 1.89
C ILE A 102 -7.51 13.73 2.87
N LYS A 103 -8.61 14.25 2.31
CA LYS A 103 -9.82 14.54 3.08
C LYS A 103 -10.48 13.22 3.47
N THR A 104 -10.05 12.62 4.58
CA THR A 104 -10.82 11.55 5.21
C THR A 104 -12.15 12.14 5.66
N LYS A 105 -13.26 11.49 5.34
CA LYS A 105 -14.54 11.82 5.99
C LYS A 105 -14.29 11.63 7.48
N GLU A 106 -14.51 12.67 8.28
CA GLU A 106 -14.51 12.54 9.74
C GLU A 106 -15.34 11.32 10.11
N ILE A 107 -14.70 10.34 10.76
CA ILE A 107 -15.45 9.30 11.45
C ILE A 107 -16.14 10.05 12.58
N LYS A 108 -17.43 10.39 12.38
CA LYS A 108 -18.28 10.86 13.48
C LYS A 108 -18.23 9.77 14.54
N GLY A 109 -17.49 10.01 15.61
CA GLY A 109 -17.50 9.17 16.79
C GLY A 109 -18.95 9.07 17.27
N ASN A 110 -19.46 7.85 17.36
CA ASN A 110 -20.65 7.55 18.14
C ASN A 110 -20.27 7.41 19.61
#